data_AF-A0A7S3N2D2-F1
#
_entry.id   AF-A0A7S3N2D2-F1
#
_cell.length_a   1.000
_cell.length_b   1.000
_cell.length_c   1.000
_cell.angle_alpha   90.00
_cell.angle_beta   90.00
_cell.angle_gamma   90.00
#
_symmetry.space_group_name_H-M   'P 1'
#
loop_
_entity.id
_entity.type
_entity.pdbx_description
1 polymer ?
#
loop_
_entity_poly.entity_id
_entity_poly.type
_entity_poly.pdbx_seq_one_letter_code
_entity_poly.pdbx_strand_id
1 'polypeptide(L)'
;MKLDEYIEKLERMCDGKDMPYHFLIDDPSGNSYVQNPHAPARDVYVTTKNYVRTRQDLADMGFVDPDSIGAEYEHEERKDVDESAEHKEIKKSDFTNEDVDKMFKLASKWSGEKKPEETKEVEEVKEVFSAGFDYTKSIDDQSKEVGNINNEAFCIPLQCYQCGSQGMQKSCTSHIPHFKEIIIMAFNCDFCGYRSVEIKQGGGIAEKGRKVILKVKNEDDMSRDLYKGDNCSVDIPELDLHLVPGSLGGIYTTVEGLLGKIHDKLEEVNPFSAGDSSMDEKFRAFLKKLKEFEEGKSEFTLILDDPISNCYIYSSLYPDPDPQIEVIDYERTEEQNDDMGITDMKVD
;
A
#
# COMPACT_ATOMS: atom_id res chain seq x y z
N MET A 1 -2.58 -18.32 38.81
CA MET A 1 -2.70 -19.75 38.47
C MET A 1 -2.92 -19.96 36.98
N LYS A 2 -4.09 -19.69 36.38
CA LYS A 2 -4.27 -19.95 34.94
C LYS A 2 -3.33 -19.13 34.03
N LEU A 3 -3.07 -17.87 34.37
CA LEU A 3 -2.19 -17.01 33.57
C LEU A 3 -0.73 -17.48 33.61
N ASP A 4 -0.23 -17.85 34.80
CA ASP A 4 1.14 -18.34 34.99
C ASP A 4 1.38 -19.64 34.19
N GLU A 5 0.40 -20.54 34.16
CA GLU A 5 0.42 -21.76 33.34
C GLU A 5 0.45 -21.44 31.84
N TYR A 6 -0.23 -20.39 31.38
CA TYR A 6 -0.19 -19.95 29.98
C TYR A 6 1.17 -19.33 29.62
N ILE A 7 1.75 -18.52 30.52
CA ILE A 7 3.07 -17.93 30.33
C ILE A 7 4.12 -19.03 30.23
N GLU A 8 4.11 -19.99 31.17
CA GLU A 8 5.05 -21.12 31.16
C GLU A 8 4.91 -21.97 29.88
N LYS A 9 3.68 -22.15 29.39
CA LYS A 9 3.43 -22.83 28.11
C LYS A 9 4.01 -22.06 26.92
N LEU A 10 3.82 -20.73 26.87
CA LEU A 10 4.39 -19.90 25.81
C LEU A 10 5.91 -19.92 25.84
N GLU A 11 6.53 -19.82 27.02
CA GLU A 11 7.99 -19.92 27.18
C GLU A 11 8.52 -21.25 26.66
N ARG A 12 7.84 -22.36 26.98
CA ARG A 12 8.20 -23.70 26.46
C ARG A 12 8.04 -23.83 24.95
N MET A 13 7.07 -23.14 24.35
CA MET A 13 6.91 -23.06 22.89
C MET A 13 8.03 -22.25 22.24
N CYS A 14 8.42 -21.11 22.84
CA CYS A 14 9.55 -20.29 22.40
C CYS A 14 10.90 -21.01 22.51
N ASP A 15 11.09 -21.78 23.58
CA ASP A 15 12.29 -22.60 23.81
C ASP A 15 12.35 -23.85 22.90
N GLY A 16 11.33 -24.09 22.07
CA GLY A 16 11.23 -25.26 21.20
C GLY A 16 10.99 -26.59 21.93
N LYS A 17 10.66 -26.55 23.22
CA LYS A 17 10.38 -27.74 24.06
C LYS A 17 9.02 -28.36 23.75
N ASP A 18 8.05 -27.52 23.34
CA ASP A 18 6.69 -27.93 23.00
C ASP A 18 6.41 -27.71 21.49
N MET A 19 7.15 -28.43 20.64
CA MET A 19 6.99 -28.47 19.17
C MET A 19 6.46 -29.86 18.71
N PRO A 20 5.68 -29.95 17.61
CA PRO A 20 5.18 -28.86 16.78
C PRO A 20 3.93 -28.20 17.35
N TYR A 21 3.69 -26.95 16.97
CA TYR A 21 2.42 -26.26 17.21
C TYR A 21 1.95 -25.54 15.95
N HIS A 22 0.67 -25.19 15.92
CA HIS A 22 0.10 -24.36 14.87
C HIS A 22 0.06 -22.91 15.33
N PHE A 23 0.58 -22.01 14.51
CA PHE A 23 0.45 -20.57 14.67
C PHE A 23 -0.51 -20.08 13.58
N LEU A 24 -1.71 -19.66 13.98
CA LEU A 24 -2.73 -19.15 13.06
C LEU A 24 -2.75 -17.64 13.17
N ILE A 25 -2.51 -16.98 12.04
CA ILE A 25 -2.71 -15.53 11.89
C ILE A 25 -3.92 -15.36 10.99
N ASP A 26 -4.92 -14.65 11.50
CA ASP A 26 -6.15 -14.35 10.80
C ASP A 26 -6.25 -12.82 10.68
N ASP A 27 -6.15 -12.31 9.47
CA ASP A 27 -6.13 -10.88 9.19
C ASP A 27 -7.09 -10.54 8.05
N PRO A 28 -8.29 -10.03 8.37
CA PRO A 28 -9.27 -9.62 7.36
C PRO A 28 -8.76 -8.53 6.41
N SER A 29 -7.76 -7.73 6.81
CA SER A 29 -7.18 -6.73 5.93
C SER A 29 -6.28 -7.36 4.85
N GLY A 30 -5.72 -8.54 5.12
CA GLY A 30 -4.77 -9.23 4.24
C GLY A 30 -3.36 -8.62 4.25
N ASN A 31 -3.05 -7.73 5.20
CA ASN A 31 -1.77 -7.03 5.25
C ASN A 31 -0.69 -7.80 6.02
N SER A 32 -1.09 -8.68 6.93
CA SER A 32 -0.21 -9.54 7.70
C SER A 32 0.62 -10.46 6.82
N TYR A 33 1.80 -10.83 7.32
CA TYR A 33 2.77 -11.60 6.58
C TYR A 33 3.55 -12.53 7.50
N VAL A 34 3.81 -13.75 7.01
CA VAL A 34 4.74 -14.70 7.61
C VAL A 34 5.86 -14.92 6.61
N GLN A 35 7.10 -14.65 7.02
CA GLN A 35 8.26 -14.82 6.16
C GLN A 35 8.46 -16.27 5.77
N ASN A 36 8.68 -16.52 4.48
CA ASN A 36 9.15 -17.81 3.97
C ASN A 36 10.68 -17.87 4.04
N PRO A 37 11.28 -18.60 5.00
CA PRO A 37 12.74 -18.69 5.13
C PRO A 37 13.40 -19.50 4.00
N HIS A 38 12.61 -20.23 3.20
CA HIS A 38 13.05 -21.09 2.11
C HIS A 38 12.87 -20.46 0.73
N ALA A 39 12.47 -19.19 0.64
CA ALA A 39 12.31 -18.50 -0.64
C ALA A 39 13.59 -18.62 -1.51
N PRO A 40 13.46 -18.88 -2.82
CA PRO A 40 12.24 -18.91 -3.64
C PRO A 40 11.48 -20.24 -3.63
N ALA A 41 11.95 -21.26 -2.91
CA ALA A 41 11.22 -22.53 -2.77
C ALA A 41 9.97 -22.33 -1.89
N ARG A 42 8.94 -23.12 -2.15
CA ARG A 42 7.69 -23.09 -1.38
C ARG A 42 7.94 -23.54 0.06
N ASP A 43 7.43 -22.78 1.02
CA ASP A 43 7.39 -23.22 2.41
C ASP A 43 6.34 -24.33 2.57
N VAL A 44 6.77 -25.48 3.11
CA VAL A 44 5.89 -26.64 3.35
C VAL A 44 5.16 -26.56 4.69
N TYR A 45 5.60 -25.68 5.59
CA TYR A 45 5.04 -25.54 6.94
C TYR A 45 4.01 -24.41 7.04
N VAL A 46 3.91 -23.55 6.03
CA VAL A 46 2.92 -22.46 5.95
C VAL A 46 1.81 -22.83 4.97
N THR A 47 0.56 -22.65 5.42
CA THR A 47 -0.62 -22.73 4.56
C THR A 47 -1.34 -21.39 4.59
N THR A 48 -1.43 -20.73 3.43
CA THR A 48 -2.18 -19.47 3.27
C THR A 48 -3.55 -19.78 2.69
N LYS A 49 -4.60 -19.17 3.24
CA LYS A 49 -5.96 -19.25 2.71
C LYS A 49 -6.53 -17.85 2.57
N ASN A 50 -7.07 -17.56 1.40
CA ASN A 50 -7.82 -16.33 1.15
C ASN A 50 -9.31 -16.61 1.37
N TYR A 51 -10.03 -15.66 1.96
CA TYR A 51 -11.47 -15.76 2.19
C TYR A 51 -12.17 -14.45 1.81
N VAL A 52 -13.44 -14.54 1.44
CA VAL A 52 -14.28 -13.36 1.24
C VAL A 52 -14.64 -12.79 2.61
N ARG A 53 -14.33 -11.50 2.81
CA ARG A 53 -14.66 -10.76 4.03
C ARG A 53 -16.17 -10.74 4.24
N THR A 54 -16.57 -10.98 5.48
CA THR A 54 -17.96 -10.78 5.91
C THR A 54 -18.27 -9.29 6.06
N ARG A 55 -19.55 -8.92 6.17
CA ARG A 55 -19.90 -7.54 6.54
C ARG A 55 -19.34 -7.12 7.89
N GLN A 56 -19.25 -8.05 8.84
CA GLN A 56 -18.65 -7.77 10.14
C GLN A 56 -17.16 -7.44 9.99
N ASP A 57 -16.42 -8.24 9.20
CA ASP A 57 -15.00 -7.96 8.92
C ASP A 57 -14.81 -6.56 8.30
N LEU A 58 -15.70 -6.17 7.37
CA LEU A 58 -15.68 -4.86 6.75
C LEU A 58 -15.97 -3.73 7.76
N ALA A 59 -16.90 -3.92 8.69
CA ALA A 59 -17.17 -2.94 9.73
C ALA A 59 -16.05 -2.83 10.77
N ASP A 60 -15.46 -3.95 11.16
CA ASP A 60 -14.30 -3.98 12.07
C ASP A 60 -13.08 -3.25 11.46
N MET A 61 -12.98 -3.27 10.13
CA MET A 61 -11.98 -2.50 9.37
C MET A 61 -12.41 -1.06 9.04
N GLY A 62 -13.62 -0.65 9.42
CA GLY A 62 -14.13 0.72 9.23
C GLY A 62 -14.67 1.02 7.83
N PHE A 63 -14.92 0.01 6.99
CA PHE A 63 -15.53 0.19 5.67
C PHE A 63 -17.05 0.31 5.71
N VAL A 64 -17.69 -0.16 6.79
CA VAL A 64 -19.15 -0.17 6.96
C VAL A 64 -19.48 0.33 8.37
N ASP A 65 -20.54 1.11 8.51
CA ASP A 65 -21.05 1.53 9.81
C ASP A 65 -21.59 0.31 10.57
N PRO A 66 -21.08 -0.03 11.78
CA PRO A 66 -21.57 -1.16 12.56
C PRO A 66 -23.09 -1.13 12.79
N ASP A 67 -23.68 0.07 12.93
CA ASP A 67 -25.12 0.23 13.18
C ASP A 67 -25.97 -0.03 11.92
N SER A 68 -25.33 -0.13 10.75
CA SER A 68 -25.96 -0.48 9.48
C SER A 68 -25.98 -1.99 9.19
N ILE A 69 -25.35 -2.79 10.04
CA ILE A 69 -25.35 -4.26 9.91
C ILE A 69 -26.69 -4.78 10.43
N GLY A 70 -27.57 -5.22 9.52
CA GLY A 70 -28.78 -5.94 9.89
C GLY A 70 -28.44 -7.27 10.59
N ALA A 71 -29.28 -7.69 11.55
CA ALA A 71 -29.10 -8.92 12.34
C ALA A 71 -28.91 -10.20 11.51
N GLU A 72 -29.31 -10.18 10.23
CA GLU A 72 -29.11 -11.26 9.27
C GLU A 72 -27.64 -11.46 8.83
N TYR A 73 -26.77 -10.48 9.06
CA TYR A 73 -25.34 -10.51 8.71
C TYR A 73 -24.43 -10.82 9.92
N GLU A 74 -24.96 -10.83 11.15
CA GLU A 74 -24.19 -11.15 12.38
C GLU A 74 -23.68 -12.59 12.42
N HIS A 75 -24.19 -13.46 11.54
CA HIS A 75 -23.84 -14.89 11.46
C HIS A 75 -23.37 -15.32 10.07
N GLU A 76 -22.90 -14.37 9.27
CA GLU A 76 -22.34 -14.68 7.96
C GLU A 76 -21.04 -15.47 8.12
N GLU A 77 -20.99 -16.71 7.61
CA GLU A 77 -19.78 -17.52 7.64
C GLU A 77 -18.81 -17.09 6.53
N ARG A 78 -17.52 -16.99 6.87
CA ARG A 78 -16.45 -16.72 5.91
C ARG A 78 -16.38 -17.86 4.89
N LYS A 79 -16.35 -17.49 3.61
CA LYS A 79 -16.22 -18.43 2.50
C LYS A 79 -14.78 -18.41 1.99
N ASP A 80 -14.12 -19.56 2.06
CA ASP A 80 -12.80 -19.77 1.44
C ASP A 80 -12.90 -19.48 -0.06
N VAL A 81 -11.94 -18.72 -0.60
CA VAL A 81 -11.80 -18.51 -2.05
C VAL A 81 -11.10 -19.76 -2.61
N ASP A 82 -11.84 -20.60 -3.33
CA ASP A 82 -11.25 -21.74 -4.03
C ASP A 82 -10.60 -21.25 -5.34
N GLU A 83 -9.31 -20.93 -5.27
CA GLU A 83 -8.51 -20.50 -6.43
C GLU A 83 -8.33 -21.61 -7.49
N SER A 84 -8.91 -22.81 -7.31
CA SER A 84 -8.86 -23.92 -8.26
C SER A 84 -10.11 -24.09 -9.14
N ALA A 85 -11.17 -23.30 -8.91
CA ALA A 85 -12.40 -23.37 -9.70
C ALA A 85 -12.43 -22.26 -10.78
N GLU A 86 -12.24 -22.65 -12.05
CA GLU A 86 -12.49 -21.78 -13.20
C GLU A 86 -13.87 -21.10 -13.10
N HIS A 87 -13.89 -19.76 -13.23
CA HIS A 87 -15.10 -18.96 -13.29
C HIS A 87 -16.07 -19.50 -14.35
N LYS A 88 -17.18 -20.11 -13.93
CA LYS A 88 -18.39 -20.19 -14.76
C LYS A 88 -19.29 -19.01 -14.42
N GLU A 89 -19.33 -18.01 -15.30
CA GLU A 89 -20.39 -17.01 -15.30
C GLU A 89 -21.75 -17.72 -15.39
N ILE A 90 -22.59 -17.56 -14.37
CA ILE A 90 -23.99 -17.98 -14.41
C ILE A 90 -24.75 -16.93 -15.23
N LYS A 91 -25.28 -17.35 -16.38
CA LYS A 91 -26.01 -16.46 -17.28
C LYS A 91 -27.50 -16.54 -17.01
N LYS A 92 -28.22 -15.46 -17.30
CA LYS A 92 -29.69 -15.39 -17.18
C LYS A 92 -30.41 -16.47 -18.01
N SER A 93 -29.74 -17.04 -19.02
CA SER A 93 -30.20 -18.19 -19.81
C SER A 93 -30.26 -19.50 -19.05
N ASP A 94 -29.58 -19.59 -17.91
CA ASP A 94 -29.36 -20.82 -17.17
C ASP A 94 -30.51 -21.11 -16.18
N PHE A 95 -31.45 -20.17 -16.06
CA PHE A 95 -32.65 -20.31 -15.24
C PHE A 95 -33.88 -20.48 -16.13
N THR A 96 -34.67 -21.52 -15.88
CA THR A 96 -35.96 -21.68 -16.57
C THR A 96 -37.03 -20.81 -15.92
N ASN A 97 -38.09 -20.47 -16.66
CA ASN A 97 -39.21 -19.72 -16.11
C ASN A 97 -39.90 -20.44 -14.93
N GLU A 98 -39.80 -21.78 -14.86
CA GLU A 98 -40.29 -22.55 -13.72
C GLU A 98 -39.41 -22.41 -12.48
N ASP A 99 -38.09 -22.21 -12.64
CA ASP A 99 -37.17 -22.00 -11.53
C ASP A 99 -37.34 -20.61 -10.93
N VAL A 100 -37.53 -19.60 -11.78
CA VAL A 100 -37.90 -18.23 -11.35
C VAL A 100 -39.22 -18.24 -10.59
N ASP A 101 -40.22 -19.00 -11.05
CA ASP A 101 -41.54 -19.08 -10.42
C ASP A 101 -41.52 -19.86 -9.08
N LYS A 102 -40.63 -20.86 -8.94
CA LYS A 102 -40.35 -21.53 -7.66
C LYS A 102 -39.66 -20.60 -6.67
N MET A 103 -38.69 -19.80 -7.12
CA MET A 103 -38.01 -18.81 -6.29
C MET A 103 -38.98 -17.71 -5.81
N PHE A 104 -39.87 -17.23 -6.69
CA PHE A 104 -40.93 -16.28 -6.32
C PHE A 104 -41.95 -16.87 -5.35
N LYS A 105 -42.37 -18.13 -5.53
CA LYS A 105 -43.25 -18.82 -4.58
C LYS A 105 -42.62 -19.04 -3.21
N LEU A 106 -41.31 -19.33 -3.16
CA LEU A 106 -40.56 -19.43 -1.91
C LEU A 106 -40.51 -18.08 -1.18
N ALA A 107 -40.21 -17.00 -1.91
CA ALA A 107 -40.14 -15.64 -1.36
C ALA A 107 -41.50 -15.14 -0.86
N SER A 108 -42.59 -15.41 -1.58
CA SER A 108 -43.96 -15.01 -1.18
C SER A 108 -44.52 -15.75 0.03
N LYS A 109 -43.84 -16.81 0.50
CA LYS A 109 -44.26 -17.58 1.68
C LYS A 109 -43.71 -16.99 2.99
N TRP A 110 -42.72 -16.10 2.91
CA TRP A 110 -41.98 -15.58 4.08
C TRP A 110 -42.30 -14.12 4.44
N SER A 111 -42.88 -13.34 3.53
CA SER A 111 -43.31 -11.97 3.85
C SER A 111 -44.69 -11.70 3.25
N GLY A 112 -45.71 -11.63 4.10
CA GLY A 112 -47.08 -11.26 3.72
C GLY A 112 -47.25 -9.79 3.34
N GLU A 113 -46.30 -9.17 2.64
CA GLU A 113 -46.36 -7.77 2.19
C GLU A 113 -45.78 -7.58 0.78
N LYS A 114 -46.27 -6.53 0.10
CA LYS A 114 -45.99 -6.19 -1.31
C LYS A 114 -44.58 -5.63 -1.50
N LYS A 115 -44.08 -5.75 -2.74
CA LYS A 115 -42.78 -5.23 -3.24
C LYS A 115 -42.43 -3.84 -2.67
N PRO A 116 -41.27 -3.69 -2.00
CA PRO A 116 -40.68 -2.39 -1.72
C PRO A 116 -40.11 -1.77 -3.02
N GLU A 117 -40.23 -0.45 -3.14
CA GLU A 117 -39.59 0.36 -4.18
C GLU A 117 -38.06 0.40 -3.98
N GLU A 118 -37.34 0.50 -5.10
CA GLU A 118 -35.89 0.38 -5.28
C GLU A 118 -35.05 1.09 -4.21
N THR A 119 -34.54 0.32 -3.24
CA THR A 119 -33.38 0.71 -2.45
C THR A 119 -32.13 0.55 -3.31
N LYS A 120 -31.39 1.66 -3.50
CA LYS A 120 -30.14 1.72 -4.25
C LYS A 120 -29.20 0.58 -3.87
N GLU A 121 -28.78 -0.19 -4.87
CA GLU A 121 -27.79 -1.26 -4.75
C GLU A 121 -26.51 -0.72 -4.13
N VAL A 122 -25.98 -1.45 -3.13
CA VAL A 122 -24.60 -1.32 -2.70
C VAL A 122 -23.77 -1.91 -3.84
N GLU A 123 -23.04 -1.08 -4.57
CA GLU A 123 -22.21 -1.52 -5.69
C GLU A 123 -21.15 -2.52 -5.19
N GLU A 124 -21.25 -3.78 -5.66
CA GLU A 124 -20.16 -4.75 -5.57
C GLU A 124 -18.94 -4.18 -6.30
N VAL A 125 -17.83 -4.00 -5.59
CA VAL A 125 -16.53 -3.62 -6.18
C VAL A 125 -16.13 -4.71 -7.16
N LYS A 126 -16.18 -4.44 -8.47
CA LYS A 126 -15.74 -5.39 -9.49
C LYS A 126 -14.22 -5.28 -9.65
N GLU A 127 -13.51 -6.40 -9.50
CA GLU A 127 -12.09 -6.44 -9.90
C GLU A 127 -12.02 -6.32 -11.43
N VAL A 128 -11.55 -5.18 -11.93
CA VAL A 128 -11.44 -4.93 -13.38
C VAL A 128 -10.09 -5.44 -13.87
N PHE A 129 -10.12 -6.47 -14.73
CA PHE A 129 -8.92 -7.04 -15.33
C PHE A 129 -8.45 -6.20 -16.53
N SER A 130 -7.13 -6.00 -16.59
CA SER A 130 -6.42 -5.28 -17.66
C SER A 130 -6.64 -5.76 -19.10
N ALA A 131 -7.19 -6.97 -19.29
CA ALA A 131 -7.48 -7.55 -20.59
C ALA A 131 -8.55 -6.79 -21.40
N GLY A 132 -9.31 -5.90 -20.76
CA GLY A 132 -10.33 -5.05 -21.41
C GLY A 132 -9.89 -3.61 -21.69
N PHE A 133 -8.67 -3.21 -21.32
CA PHE A 133 -8.23 -1.80 -21.40
C PHE A 133 -7.63 -1.44 -22.77
N ASP A 134 -8.01 -0.27 -23.27
CA ASP A 134 -7.40 0.38 -24.42
C ASP A 134 -6.34 1.37 -23.94
N TYR A 135 -5.09 0.94 -23.87
CA TYR A 135 -3.95 1.74 -23.39
C TYR A 135 -3.64 2.98 -24.24
N THR A 136 -4.35 3.19 -25.36
CA THR A 136 -4.24 4.42 -26.15
C THR A 136 -5.16 5.54 -25.67
N LYS A 137 -6.08 5.24 -24.73
CA LYS A 137 -7.04 6.20 -24.16
C LYS A 137 -6.70 6.52 -22.70
N SER A 138 -7.04 7.73 -22.25
CA SER A 138 -6.91 8.12 -20.84
C SER A 138 -7.81 7.26 -19.94
N ILE A 139 -7.47 7.13 -18.65
CA ILE A 139 -8.30 6.42 -17.66
C ILE A 139 -9.69 7.07 -17.56
N ASP A 140 -9.77 8.40 -17.67
CA ASP A 140 -11.01 9.19 -17.70
C ASP A 140 -11.90 8.92 -18.91
N ASP A 141 -11.31 8.55 -20.05
CA ASP A 141 -12.07 8.18 -21.24
C ASP A 141 -12.53 6.73 -21.20
N GLN A 142 -11.77 5.85 -20.55
CA GLN A 142 -12.12 4.45 -20.34
C GLN A 142 -13.18 4.27 -19.25
N SER A 143 -13.22 5.15 -18.24
CA SER A 143 -14.21 5.12 -17.15
C SER A 143 -15.64 5.40 -17.60
N LYS A 144 -15.81 6.02 -18.77
CA LYS A 144 -17.11 6.19 -19.43
C LYS A 144 -17.64 4.89 -20.08
N GLU A 145 -16.77 3.94 -20.40
CA GLU A 145 -17.11 2.70 -21.11
C GLU A 145 -17.18 1.47 -20.18
N VAL A 146 -16.37 1.43 -19.11
CA VAL A 146 -16.19 0.22 -18.26
C VAL A 146 -16.89 0.31 -16.88
N GLY A 147 -17.38 1.50 -16.48
CA GLY A 147 -17.86 1.75 -15.12
C GLY A 147 -16.86 2.57 -14.32
N ASN A 148 -17.20 2.96 -13.09
CA ASN A 148 -16.47 3.97 -12.31
C ASN A 148 -15.10 3.47 -11.79
N ILE A 149 -14.09 3.44 -12.69
CA ILE A 149 -12.71 2.98 -12.43
C ILE A 149 -12.01 3.82 -11.35
N ASN A 150 -12.50 5.02 -11.05
CA ASN A 150 -11.87 5.94 -10.11
C ASN A 150 -11.80 5.40 -8.67
N ASN A 151 -12.60 4.37 -8.33
CA ASN A 151 -12.61 3.72 -7.01
C ASN A 151 -12.33 2.20 -7.07
N GLU A 152 -12.09 1.61 -8.25
CA GLU A 152 -11.91 0.16 -8.40
C GLU A 152 -10.43 -0.16 -8.68
N ALA A 153 -9.82 -1.01 -7.84
CA ALA A 153 -8.45 -1.46 -8.06
C ALA A 153 -8.39 -2.31 -9.34
N PHE A 154 -7.54 -1.93 -10.29
CA PHE A 154 -7.31 -2.71 -11.50
C PHE A 154 -6.22 -3.76 -11.29
N CYS A 155 -6.46 -4.97 -11.80
CA CYS A 155 -5.58 -6.12 -11.61
C CYS A 155 -4.84 -6.48 -12.91
N ILE A 156 -3.51 -6.55 -12.83
CA ILE A 156 -2.61 -6.94 -13.92
C ILE A 156 -1.85 -8.22 -13.51
N PRO A 157 -2.04 -9.36 -14.20
CA PRO A 157 -1.21 -10.52 -13.98
C PRO A 157 0.20 -10.25 -14.53
N LEU A 158 1.22 -10.37 -13.66
CA LEU A 158 2.63 -10.15 -14.01
C LEU A 158 3.49 -11.33 -13.57
N GLN A 159 4.61 -11.55 -14.25
CA GLN A 159 5.60 -12.52 -13.78
C GLN A 159 6.38 -11.94 -12.60
N CYS A 160 6.49 -12.72 -11.54
CA CYS A 160 7.26 -12.35 -10.35
C CYS A 160 8.75 -12.22 -10.70
N TYR A 161 9.34 -11.07 -10.41
CA TYR A 161 10.76 -10.80 -10.65
C TYR A 161 11.70 -11.75 -9.89
N GLN A 162 11.24 -12.32 -8.77
CA GLN A 162 12.07 -13.16 -7.91
C GLN A 162 12.01 -14.66 -8.26
N CYS A 163 10.86 -15.18 -8.66
CA CYS A 163 10.67 -16.62 -8.90
C CYS A 163 10.17 -16.98 -10.31
N GLY A 164 9.76 -16.00 -11.11
CA GLY A 164 9.21 -16.20 -12.45
C GLY A 164 7.76 -16.74 -12.50
N SER A 165 7.20 -17.17 -11.37
CA SER A 165 5.79 -17.56 -11.28
C SER A 165 4.87 -16.37 -11.52
N GLN A 166 3.66 -16.62 -12.02
CA GLN A 166 2.65 -15.58 -12.18
C GLN A 166 2.20 -15.06 -10.80
N GLY A 167 2.22 -13.74 -10.63
CA GLY A 167 1.62 -13.04 -9.50
C GLY A 167 0.62 -11.99 -9.98
N MET A 168 0.08 -11.20 -9.05
CA MET A 168 -0.93 -10.19 -9.33
C MET A 168 -0.46 -8.81 -8.89
N GLN A 169 -0.44 -7.85 -9.81
CA GLN A 169 -0.31 -6.43 -9.50
C GLN A 169 -1.70 -5.81 -9.41
N LYS A 170 -2.08 -5.37 -8.22
CA LYS A 170 -3.28 -4.57 -8.00
C LYS A 170 -2.87 -3.11 -7.98
N SER A 171 -3.57 -2.27 -8.73
CA SER A 171 -3.25 -0.86 -8.82
C SER A 171 -4.50 -0.03 -8.57
N CYS A 172 -4.39 1.05 -7.81
CA CYS A 172 -5.49 1.97 -7.55
C CYS A 172 -5.02 3.42 -7.66
N THR A 173 -5.93 4.29 -8.10
CA THR A 173 -5.78 5.74 -8.05
C THR A 173 -6.19 6.22 -6.66
N SER A 174 -5.40 7.12 -6.07
CA SER A 174 -5.68 7.73 -4.78
C SER A 174 -5.38 9.23 -4.83
N HIS A 175 -6.23 10.01 -4.16
CA HIS A 175 -6.05 11.45 -4.04
C HIS A 175 -5.52 11.78 -2.65
N ILE A 176 -4.28 12.25 -2.57
CA ILE A 176 -3.75 12.83 -1.34
C ILE A 176 -4.36 14.24 -1.20
N PRO A 177 -5.03 14.55 -0.08
CA PRO A 177 -5.58 15.88 0.15
C PRO A 177 -4.52 16.97 -0.04
N HIS A 178 -4.84 17.99 -0.83
CA HIS A 178 -3.96 19.13 -1.13
C HIS A 178 -2.68 18.76 -1.91
N PHE A 179 -2.64 17.58 -2.52
CA PHE A 179 -1.57 17.13 -3.42
C PHE A 179 -2.14 16.50 -4.71
N LYS A 180 -1.25 16.14 -5.64
CA LYS A 180 -1.61 15.52 -6.92
C LYS A 180 -2.19 14.11 -6.71
N GLU A 181 -2.91 13.64 -7.72
CA GLU A 181 -3.34 12.24 -7.81
C GLU A 181 -2.13 11.31 -7.91
N ILE A 182 -2.18 10.20 -7.17
CA ILE A 182 -1.15 9.16 -7.18
C ILE A 182 -1.75 7.81 -7.58
N ILE A 183 -0.93 6.97 -8.19
CA ILE A 183 -1.27 5.60 -8.57
C ILE A 183 -0.42 4.69 -7.69
N ILE A 184 -1.07 3.92 -6.83
CA ILE A 184 -0.43 2.92 -5.97
C ILE A 184 -0.50 1.59 -6.71
N MET A 185 0.66 0.97 -6.94
CA MET A 185 0.79 -0.33 -7.60
C MET A 185 1.39 -1.32 -6.61
N ALA A 186 0.61 -2.30 -6.18
CA ALA A 186 1.01 -3.33 -5.24
C ALA A 186 1.06 -4.69 -5.95
N PHE A 187 2.26 -5.25 -6.11
CA PHE A 187 2.46 -6.60 -6.61
C PHE A 187 2.55 -7.58 -5.44
N ASN A 188 1.80 -8.69 -5.53
CA ASN A 188 1.86 -9.81 -4.60
C ASN A 188 2.05 -11.12 -5.38
N CYS A 189 3.02 -11.93 -4.96
CA CYS A 189 3.23 -13.27 -5.49
C CYS A 189 2.82 -14.34 -4.47
N ASP A 190 1.72 -15.04 -4.73
CA ASP A 190 1.21 -16.09 -3.84
C ASP A 190 2.11 -17.33 -3.78
N PHE A 191 3.01 -17.51 -4.76
CA PHE A 191 3.91 -18.65 -4.82
C PHE A 191 5.12 -18.52 -3.89
N CYS A 192 5.86 -17.39 -3.97
CA CYS A 192 7.09 -17.19 -3.20
C CYS A 192 6.95 -16.18 -2.05
N GLY A 193 5.85 -15.44 -2.00
CA GLY A 193 5.59 -14.40 -0.99
C GLY A 193 6.29 -13.07 -1.27
N TYR A 194 6.89 -12.87 -2.45
CA TYR A 194 7.45 -11.57 -2.84
C TYR A 194 6.33 -10.52 -2.96
N ARG A 195 6.57 -9.34 -2.37
CA ARG A 195 5.67 -8.18 -2.43
C ARG A 195 6.46 -6.94 -2.82
N SER A 196 5.87 -6.07 -3.62
CA SER A 196 6.43 -4.75 -3.90
C SER A 196 5.34 -3.71 -4.04
N VAL A 197 5.59 -2.51 -3.52
CA VAL A 197 4.69 -1.37 -3.66
C VAL A 197 5.45 -0.26 -4.37
N GLU A 198 4.89 0.22 -5.46
CA GLU A 198 5.38 1.37 -6.20
C GLU A 198 4.30 2.43 -6.24
N ILE A 199 4.67 3.68 -5.96
CA ILE A 199 3.76 4.81 -6.04
C ILE A 199 4.22 5.71 -7.17
N LYS A 200 3.42 5.76 -8.23
CA LYS A 200 3.61 6.67 -9.36
C LYS A 200 2.64 7.82 -9.26
N GLN A 201 2.91 8.87 -10.01
CA GLN A 201 2.11 10.08 -9.98
C GLN A 201 1.27 10.15 -11.24
N GLY A 202 0.01 10.56 -11.08
CA GLY A 202 -0.85 10.88 -12.19
C GLY A 202 -0.51 12.26 -12.77
N GLY A 203 -0.76 12.43 -14.06
CA GLY A 203 -0.65 13.73 -14.74
C GLY A 203 0.70 14.01 -15.39
N GLY A 204 0.82 15.22 -15.95
CA GLY A 204 2.01 15.67 -16.67
C GLY A 204 3.15 16.10 -15.77
N ILE A 205 4.35 16.18 -16.35
CA ILE A 205 5.53 16.78 -15.73
C ILE A 205 5.24 18.25 -15.38
N ALA A 206 5.50 18.65 -14.13
CA ALA A 206 5.33 20.04 -13.72
C ALA A 206 6.27 20.97 -14.49
N GLU A 207 5.88 22.23 -14.70
CA GLU A 207 6.73 23.22 -15.39
C GLU A 207 8.01 23.55 -14.59
N LYS A 208 7.93 23.52 -13.26
CA LYS A 208 9.00 23.88 -12.34
C LYS A 208 9.42 22.70 -11.47
N GLY A 209 10.65 22.75 -10.97
CA GLY A 209 11.08 21.94 -9.84
C GLY A 209 10.64 22.57 -8.53
N ARG A 210 10.58 21.77 -7.47
CA ARG A 210 10.17 22.21 -6.13
C ARG A 210 11.11 21.66 -5.07
N LYS A 211 11.46 22.53 -4.14
CA LYS A 211 12.18 22.20 -2.92
C LYS A 211 11.27 22.46 -1.72
N VAL A 212 11.06 21.45 -0.89
CA VAL A 212 10.28 21.51 0.34
C VAL A 212 11.23 21.34 1.51
N ILE A 213 11.30 22.34 2.38
CA ILE A 213 12.19 22.38 3.54
C ILE A 213 11.32 22.36 4.79
N LEU A 214 11.44 21.30 5.58
CA LEU A 214 10.77 21.17 6.88
C LEU A 214 11.79 21.30 8.01
N LYS A 215 11.52 22.19 8.96
CA LYS A 215 12.26 22.27 10.22
C LYS A 215 11.56 21.43 11.28
N VAL A 216 12.10 20.24 11.53
CA VAL A 216 11.57 19.26 12.47
C VAL A 216 12.02 19.65 13.88
N LYS A 217 11.06 19.90 14.78
CA LYS A 217 11.33 20.31 16.16
C LYS A 217 10.68 19.41 17.20
N ASN A 218 9.47 18.96 16.91
CA ASN A 218 8.64 18.23 17.86
C ASN A 218 8.30 16.83 17.33
N GLU A 219 7.84 15.95 18.20
CA GLU A 219 7.31 14.63 17.85
C GLU A 219 6.13 14.73 16.87
N ASP A 220 5.30 15.77 17.00
CA ASP A 220 4.21 16.03 16.04
C ASP A 220 4.74 16.21 14.61
N ASP A 221 5.92 16.81 14.44
CA ASP A 221 6.54 16.96 13.11
C ASP A 221 7.03 15.62 12.55
N MET A 222 7.39 14.67 13.41
CA MET A 222 7.81 13.32 13.03
C MET A 222 6.65 12.50 12.45
N SER A 223 5.43 12.76 12.95
CA SER A 223 4.19 12.10 12.50
C SER A 223 3.58 12.70 11.23
N ARG A 224 4.18 13.77 10.67
CA ARG A 224 3.68 14.38 9.43
C ARG A 224 3.79 13.41 8.27
N ASP A 225 2.68 13.25 7.54
CA ASP A 225 2.66 12.54 6.27
C ASP A 225 3.57 13.23 5.26
N LEU A 226 4.37 12.44 4.56
CA LEU A 226 5.22 12.88 3.48
C LEU A 226 5.14 11.90 2.31
N TYR A 227 5.29 12.47 1.13
CA TYR A 227 5.46 11.73 -0.09
C TYR A 227 6.79 12.12 -0.74
N LYS A 228 7.65 11.13 -0.91
CA LYS A 228 8.95 11.25 -1.56
C LYS A 228 8.85 10.56 -2.92
N GLY A 229 8.92 11.34 -4.00
CA GLY A 229 8.90 10.82 -5.37
C GLY A 229 10.16 10.05 -5.76
N ASP A 230 10.12 9.35 -6.89
CA ASP A 230 11.29 8.62 -7.44
C ASP A 230 12.47 9.56 -7.75
N ASN A 231 12.17 10.69 -8.40
CA ASN A 231 13.16 11.70 -8.82
C ASN A 231 13.52 12.69 -7.70
N CYS A 232 12.94 12.54 -6.51
CA CYS A 232 13.21 13.40 -5.37
C CYS A 232 14.50 12.98 -4.67
N SER A 233 15.36 13.95 -4.41
CA SER A 233 16.51 13.83 -3.50
C SER A 233 16.10 14.19 -2.07
N VAL A 234 16.80 13.63 -1.10
CA VAL A 234 16.57 13.89 0.33
C VAL A 234 17.86 14.35 0.98
N ASP A 235 17.81 15.50 1.64
CA ASP A 235 18.94 16.13 2.30
C ASP A 235 18.64 16.37 3.78
N ILE A 236 19.57 15.96 4.65
CA ILE A 236 19.59 16.31 6.08
C ILE A 236 20.96 16.91 6.40
N PRO A 237 21.12 18.24 6.32
CA PRO A 237 22.41 18.92 6.50
C PRO A 237 23.06 18.62 7.85
N GLU A 238 22.26 18.50 8.92
CA GLU A 238 22.77 18.23 10.26
C GLU A 238 23.36 16.81 10.41
N LEU A 239 22.99 15.88 9.52
CA LEU A 239 23.55 14.53 9.42
C LEU A 239 24.67 14.38 8.40
N ASP A 240 24.93 15.40 7.57
CA ASP A 240 25.70 15.27 6.33
C ASP A 240 25.16 14.13 5.43
N LEU A 241 23.84 13.93 5.42
CA LEU A 241 23.16 12.92 4.62
C LEU A 241 22.59 13.55 3.35
N HIS A 242 23.01 13.02 2.20
CA HIS A 242 22.45 13.34 0.89
C HIS A 242 22.06 12.05 0.17
N LEU A 243 20.77 11.88 -0.11
CA LEU A 243 20.24 10.78 -0.89
C LEU A 243 19.91 11.26 -2.28
N VAL A 244 20.59 10.66 -3.26
CA VAL A 244 20.36 10.94 -4.67
C VAL A 244 19.00 10.39 -5.15
N PRO A 245 18.41 10.97 -6.20
CA PRO A 245 17.21 10.43 -6.85
C PRO A 245 17.34 8.93 -7.18
N GLY A 246 16.24 8.18 -7.07
CA GLY A 246 16.19 6.74 -7.34
C GLY A 246 16.63 5.80 -6.20
N SER A 247 17.23 6.30 -5.11
CA SER A 247 17.77 5.46 -4.01
C SER A 247 16.74 4.64 -3.21
N LEU A 248 15.55 5.21 -2.97
CA LEU A 248 14.47 4.59 -2.18
C LEU A 248 13.16 4.38 -2.98
N GLY A 249 13.12 4.79 -4.24
CA GLY A 249 11.87 4.86 -5.02
C GLY A 249 10.82 5.81 -4.42
N GLY A 250 9.58 5.70 -4.92
CA GLY A 250 8.43 6.50 -4.55
C GLY A 250 7.76 5.95 -3.30
N ILE A 251 7.76 6.72 -2.21
CA ILE A 251 7.28 6.28 -0.91
C ILE A 251 6.34 7.33 -0.31
N TYR A 252 5.16 6.89 0.12
CA TYR A 252 4.27 7.61 1.02
C TYR A 252 4.46 7.07 2.44
N THR A 253 4.82 7.93 3.38
CA THR A 253 5.15 7.53 4.76
C THR A 253 5.11 8.76 5.68
N THR A 254 5.56 8.64 6.92
CA THR A 254 5.75 9.79 7.83
C THR A 254 7.21 10.21 7.87
N VAL A 255 7.54 11.35 8.47
CA VAL A 255 8.94 11.80 8.64
C VAL A 255 9.77 10.76 9.39
N GLU A 256 9.23 10.20 10.47
CA GLU A 256 9.81 9.06 11.18
C GLU A 256 9.99 7.84 10.25
N GLY A 257 8.93 7.45 9.53
CA GLY A 257 8.96 6.28 8.66
C GLY A 257 9.96 6.41 7.51
N LEU A 258 10.22 7.62 7.01
CA LEU A 258 11.28 7.86 6.04
C LEU A 258 12.67 7.64 6.66
N LEU A 259 12.92 8.18 7.86
CA LEU A 259 14.20 7.99 8.56
C LEU A 259 14.46 6.52 8.91
N GLY A 260 13.45 5.80 9.39
CA GLY A 260 13.53 4.36 9.66
C GLY A 260 13.89 3.56 8.40
N LYS A 261 13.24 3.85 7.27
CA LYS A 261 13.57 3.21 5.98
C LYS A 261 14.99 3.53 5.51
N ILE A 262 15.46 4.75 5.73
CA ILE A 262 16.86 5.12 5.43
C ILE A 262 17.81 4.33 6.32
N HIS A 263 17.53 4.22 7.62
CA HIS A 263 18.32 3.47 8.57
C HIS A 263 18.42 2.00 8.16
N ASP A 264 17.28 1.34 7.97
CA ASP A 264 17.20 -0.07 7.58
C ASP A 264 17.97 -0.32 6.28
N LYS A 265 17.83 0.56 5.28
CA LYS A 265 18.51 0.37 4.00
C LYS A 265 20.01 0.53 4.11
N LEU A 266 20.49 1.48 4.90
CA LEU A 266 21.93 1.67 5.14
C LEU A 266 22.51 0.51 5.95
N GLU A 267 21.76 -0.06 6.89
CA GLU A 267 22.16 -1.23 7.66
C GLU A 267 22.24 -2.50 6.77
N GLU A 268 21.26 -2.73 5.90
CA GLU A 268 21.25 -3.83 4.93
C GLU A 268 22.42 -3.80 3.94
N VAL A 269 22.75 -2.61 3.43
CA VAL A 269 23.76 -2.43 2.39
C VAL A 269 25.18 -2.54 2.95
N ASN A 270 25.36 -2.47 4.27
CA ASN A 270 26.66 -2.61 4.92
C ASN A 270 26.82 -3.88 5.80
N PRO A 271 26.73 -5.10 5.23
CA PRO A 271 27.05 -6.33 5.94
C PRO A 271 28.55 -6.50 6.22
N PHE A 272 29.41 -5.54 5.80
CA PHE A 272 30.86 -5.58 5.96
C PHE A 272 31.36 -5.00 7.30
N SER A 273 30.46 -4.75 8.26
CA SER A 273 30.79 -4.29 9.62
C SER A 273 31.63 -5.28 10.49
N ALA A 274 32.12 -6.36 9.87
CA ALA A 274 32.98 -7.39 10.45
C ALA A 274 34.45 -7.31 9.96
N GLY A 275 34.85 -6.21 9.31
CA GLY A 275 36.23 -5.94 8.90
C GLY A 275 36.94 -4.93 9.81
N ASP A 276 38.25 -5.05 10.01
CA ASP A 276 39.03 -4.25 10.99
C ASP A 276 39.27 -2.77 10.62
N SER A 277 38.61 -2.26 9.57
CA SER A 277 38.92 -0.95 9.01
C SER A 277 38.19 0.17 9.76
N SER A 278 38.88 1.27 10.03
CA SER A 278 38.38 2.45 10.77
C SER A 278 37.13 3.14 10.20
N MET A 279 36.62 2.65 9.05
CA MET A 279 35.39 3.15 8.42
C MET A 279 34.14 2.72 9.20
N ASP A 280 34.21 1.60 9.91
CA ASP A 280 33.11 1.06 10.70
C ASP A 280 32.70 1.96 11.87
N GLU A 281 33.65 2.59 12.56
CA GLU A 281 33.32 3.43 13.72
C GLU A 281 32.56 4.70 13.31
N LYS A 282 32.96 5.34 12.21
CA LYS A 282 32.30 6.54 11.68
C LYS A 282 30.90 6.21 11.17
N PHE A 283 30.74 5.09 10.48
CA PHE A 283 29.45 4.65 9.97
C PHE A 283 28.49 4.25 11.12
N ARG A 284 28.97 3.54 12.14
CA ARG A 284 28.18 3.23 13.34
C ARG A 284 27.79 4.50 14.11
N ALA A 285 28.69 5.49 14.20
CA ALA A 285 28.37 6.78 14.80
C ALA A 285 27.32 7.54 13.99
N PHE A 286 27.39 7.46 12.65
CA PHE A 286 26.37 8.01 11.75
C PHE A 286 25.01 7.33 11.95
N LEU A 287 24.94 5.99 11.93
CA LEU A 287 23.69 5.25 12.17
C LEU A 287 23.09 5.55 13.55
N LYS A 288 23.94 5.66 14.57
CA LYS A 288 23.49 6.06 15.91
C LYS A 288 22.87 7.46 15.90
N LYS A 289 23.49 8.41 15.20
CA LYS A 289 22.97 9.78 15.09
C LYS A 289 21.67 9.83 14.28
N LEU A 290 21.56 9.04 13.21
CA LEU A 290 20.32 8.88 12.44
C LEU A 290 19.18 8.35 13.33
N LYS A 291 19.48 7.36 14.17
CA LYS A 291 18.52 6.82 15.14
C LYS A 291 18.11 7.83 16.22
N GLU A 292 19.02 8.71 16.65
CA GLU A 292 18.68 9.81 17.56
C GLU A 292 17.70 10.82 16.92
N PHE A 293 17.78 11.04 15.60
CA PHE A 293 16.81 11.86 14.87
C PHE A 293 15.48 11.14 14.66
N GLU A 294 15.51 9.84 14.36
CA GLU A 294 14.33 8.97 14.25
C GLU A 294 13.52 8.97 15.57
N GLU A 295 14.18 8.95 16.72
CA GLU A 295 13.55 9.02 18.04
C GLU A 295 13.08 10.43 18.44
N GLY A 296 13.23 11.44 17.55
CA GLY A 296 12.80 12.81 17.81
C GLY A 296 13.59 13.53 18.91
N LYS A 297 14.80 13.07 19.25
CA LYS A 297 15.61 13.63 20.36
C LYS A 297 16.34 14.92 19.99
N SER A 298 16.49 15.21 18.70
CA SER A 298 17.23 16.35 18.18
C SER A 298 16.47 17.02 17.04
N GLU A 299 16.52 18.34 16.98
CA GLU A 299 15.97 19.12 15.87
C GLU A 299 16.85 18.96 14.62
N PHE A 300 16.24 18.87 13.44
CA PHE A 300 16.95 18.80 12.16
C PHE A 300 16.13 19.42 11.03
N THR A 301 16.78 19.62 9.90
CA THR A 301 16.14 20.13 8.70
C THR A 301 16.02 19.00 7.68
N LEU A 302 14.79 18.67 7.29
CA LEU A 302 14.50 17.75 6.20
C LEU A 302 14.27 18.56 4.92
N ILE A 303 15.04 18.27 3.88
CA ILE A 303 14.90 18.91 2.58
C ILE A 303 14.56 17.85 1.55
N LEU A 304 13.42 18.04 0.88
CA LEU A 304 13.02 17.25 -0.29
C LEU A 304 13.20 18.14 -1.53
N ASP A 305 14.05 17.75 -2.45
CA ASP A 305 14.30 18.49 -3.70
C ASP A 305 13.95 17.62 -4.90
N ASP A 306 12.91 18.04 -5.62
CA ASP A 306 12.31 17.31 -6.72
C ASP A 306 12.15 18.16 -7.99
N PRO A 307 12.90 17.87 -9.06
CA PRO A 307 12.79 18.54 -10.36
C PRO A 307 11.40 18.42 -11.02
N ILE A 308 10.58 17.43 -10.63
CA ILE A 308 9.21 17.23 -11.15
C ILE A 308 8.11 17.78 -10.26
N SER A 309 8.45 18.43 -9.14
CA SER A 309 7.48 18.96 -8.16
C SER A 309 6.49 17.90 -7.67
N ASN A 310 7.06 16.79 -7.23
CA ASN A 310 6.43 15.50 -7.08
C ASN A 310 6.76 14.91 -5.69
N CYS A 311 7.15 15.81 -4.76
CA CYS A 311 7.33 15.57 -3.34
C CYS A 311 6.33 16.43 -2.54
N TYR A 312 5.97 15.96 -1.36
CA TYR A 312 4.99 16.62 -0.49
C TYR A 312 5.28 16.35 0.97
N ILE A 313 5.00 17.33 1.82
CA ILE A 313 4.96 17.20 3.28
C ILE A 313 3.66 17.84 3.74
N TYR A 314 2.87 17.10 4.50
CA TYR A 314 1.59 17.56 5.03
C TYR A 314 1.78 18.67 6.07
N SER A 315 0.93 19.70 5.96
CA SER A 315 0.79 20.73 6.98
C SER A 315 -0.55 20.60 7.69
N SER A 316 -0.50 20.45 9.01
CA SER A 316 -1.68 20.50 9.88
C SER A 316 -2.35 21.88 9.94
N LEU A 317 -1.65 22.93 9.50
CA LEU A 317 -2.14 24.30 9.48
C LEU A 317 -2.84 24.68 8.17
N TYR A 318 -2.87 23.78 7.18
CA TYR A 318 -3.52 24.04 5.90
C TYR A 318 -4.98 24.51 6.10
N PRO A 319 -5.44 25.56 5.39
CA PRO A 319 -4.80 26.28 4.28
C PRO A 319 -3.87 27.41 4.69
N ASP A 320 -3.68 27.66 5.99
CA ASP A 320 -2.79 28.69 6.47
C ASP A 320 -1.32 28.28 6.27
N PRO A 321 -0.41 29.24 6.02
CA PRO A 321 1.00 28.94 5.80
C PRO A 321 1.65 28.36 7.06
N ASP A 322 2.32 27.23 6.90
CA ASP A 322 3.07 26.59 7.97
C ASP A 322 4.40 27.32 8.21
N PRO A 323 4.68 27.84 9.43
CA PRO A 323 5.95 28.52 9.70
C PRO A 323 7.16 27.58 9.72
N GLN A 324 6.95 26.25 9.78
CA GLN A 324 8.00 25.24 9.78
C GLN A 324 8.32 24.69 8.38
N ILE A 325 7.45 24.93 7.39
CA ILE A 325 7.62 24.45 6.02
C ILE A 325 7.88 25.64 5.09
N GLU A 326 8.98 25.56 4.36
CA GLU A 326 9.30 26.49 3.27
C GLU A 326 9.24 25.74 1.94
N VAL A 327 8.45 26.25 1.00
CA VAL A 327 8.32 25.69 -0.36
C VAL A 327 8.93 26.67 -1.35
N ILE A 328 9.93 26.21 -2.09
CA ILE A 328 10.66 27.00 -3.08
C ILE A 328 10.48 26.33 -4.45
N ASP A 329 9.77 27.00 -5.35
CA ASP A 329 9.70 26.59 -6.75
C ASP A 329 10.87 27.19 -7.53
N TYR A 330 11.53 26.39 -8.37
CA TYR A 330 12.69 26.79 -9.16
C TYR A 330 12.60 26.35 -10.62
N GLU A 331 13.28 27.09 -11.50
CA GLU A 331 13.44 26.69 -12.90
C GLU A 331 14.47 25.58 -12.99
N ARG A 332 14.10 24.47 -13.63
CA ARG A 332 15.01 23.33 -13.85
C ARG A 332 16.23 23.75 -14.67
N THR A 333 17.37 23.14 -14.38
CA THR A 333 18.56 23.27 -15.23
C THR A 333 18.36 22.53 -16.56
N GLU A 334 19.17 22.88 -17.57
CA GLU A 334 19.16 22.15 -18.86
C GLU A 334 19.47 20.66 -18.65
N GLU A 335 20.45 20.33 -17.80
CA GLU A 335 20.79 18.95 -17.44
C GLU A 335 19.60 18.20 -16.82
N GLN A 336 18.85 18.83 -15.91
CA GLN A 336 17.64 18.23 -15.34
C GLN A 336 16.55 18.00 -16.38
N ASN A 337 16.39 18.91 -17.35
CA ASN A 337 15.43 18.72 -18.44
C ASN A 337 15.86 17.59 -19.40
N ASP A 338 17.16 17.48 -19.67
CA ASP A 338 17.74 16.45 -20.54
C ASP A 338 17.62 15.06 -19.89
N ASP A 339 18.01 14.93 -18.61
CA ASP A 339 17.91 13.67 -17.85
C ASP A 339 16.49 13.13 -17.78
N MET A 340 15.51 14.02 -17.79
CA MET A 340 14.10 13.67 -17.78
C MET A 340 13.49 13.53 -19.18
N GLY A 341 14.26 13.76 -20.24
CA GLY A 341 13.80 13.69 -21.63
C GLY A 341 12.77 14.77 -22.01
N ILE A 342 12.70 15.89 -21.25
CA ILE A 342 11.81 17.01 -21.58
C ILE A 342 12.29 17.72 -22.85
N THR A 343 13.60 17.91 -22.99
CA THR A 343 14.19 18.68 -24.09
C THR A 343 13.88 18.06 -25.47
N ASP A 344 13.75 16.72 -25.52
CA ASP A 344 13.43 15.97 -26.74
C ASP A 344 11.92 15.82 -26.99
N MET A 345 11.08 16.26 -26.05
CA MET A 345 9.62 16.14 -26.13
C MET A 345 9.05 17.20 -27.07
N LYS A 346 8.98 16.88 -28.36
CA LYS A 346 8.33 17.72 -29.38
C LYS A 346 6.81 17.54 -29.30
N VAL A 347 6.09 18.59 -28.91
CA VAL A 347 4.62 18.62 -28.84
C VAL A 347 3.97 19.25 -30.09
N ASP A 348 4.69 19.28 -31.21
CA ASP A 348 4.22 19.84 -32.49
C ASP A 348 3.26 18.92 -33.27
#